data_AF-A0A9X8CR09-F1
#
_entry.id   AF-A0A9X8CR09-F1
#
_cell.length_a   1.000
_cell.length_b   1.000
_cell.length_c   1.000
_cell.angle_alpha   90.00
_cell.angle_beta   90.00
_cell.angle_gamma   90.00
#
_symmetry.space_group_name_H-M   'P 1'
#
loop_
_entity.id
_entity.type
_entity.pdbx_description
1 polymer ?
#
loop_
_entity_poly.entity_id
_entity_poly.type
_entity_poly.pdbx_seq_one_letter_code
_entity_poly.pdbx_strand_id
1 'polypeptide(L)'
;MAKGKAKEKKGGFLDVVVTILVALGVALLLRTFVVGVYEVPSGSMLETIQEGDLLLGEKVTLNWESPKAGDVVTFESPREPGTTLVKRVIAVADQTVDLRDGNVYVDGVQLDESSYTLGKPSYSLSDQAGSAGISYPYTIPDGYIWVMGDNRTNSLDSRYFGPVRVSSVTSKILCIYWPISDVKAL
;
A
#
# COMPACT_ATOMS: atom_id res chain seq x y z
N MET A 1 -4.46 -58.03 30.50
CA MET A 1 -4.60 -57.31 29.21
C MET A 1 -6.03 -56.82 29.08
N ALA A 2 -6.28 -55.51 29.07
CA ALA A 2 -7.58 -54.95 28.70
C ALA A 2 -7.33 -53.80 27.72
N LYS A 3 -7.52 -54.08 26.43
CA LYS A 3 -7.49 -53.09 25.36
C LYS A 3 -8.73 -52.21 25.49
N GLY A 4 -8.57 -51.01 26.03
CA GLY A 4 -9.59 -49.96 25.91
C GLY A 4 -9.73 -49.54 24.46
N LYS A 5 -10.86 -49.87 23.82
CA LYS A 5 -11.18 -49.40 22.49
C LYS A 5 -11.38 -47.88 22.54
N ALA A 6 -10.52 -47.14 21.83
CA ALA A 6 -10.76 -45.73 21.54
C ALA A 6 -12.09 -45.60 20.79
N LYS A 7 -13.07 -44.90 21.38
CA LYS A 7 -14.31 -44.54 20.68
C LYS A 7 -13.96 -43.53 19.60
N GLU A 8 -13.99 -43.97 18.37
CA GLU A 8 -13.94 -43.14 17.17
C GLU A 8 -15.20 -42.23 17.17
N LYS A 9 -15.02 -40.93 17.46
CA LYS A 9 -16.09 -39.94 17.31
C LYS A 9 -16.37 -39.79 15.81
N LYS A 10 -17.41 -40.47 15.32
CA LYS A 10 -17.98 -40.19 14.00
C LYS A 10 -18.46 -38.73 14.01
N GLY A 11 -17.75 -37.85 13.30
CA GLY A 11 -18.12 -36.44 13.20
C GLY A 11 -19.56 -36.31 12.71
N GLY A 12 -20.42 -35.74 13.55
CA GLY A 12 -21.82 -35.51 13.19
C GLY A 12 -21.94 -34.38 12.17
N PHE A 13 -23.07 -34.29 11.47
CA PHE A 13 -23.39 -33.13 10.61
C PHE A 13 -23.18 -31.79 11.36
N LEU A 14 -23.48 -31.76 12.66
CA LEU A 14 -23.25 -30.61 13.52
C LEU A 14 -21.76 -30.24 13.66
N ASP A 15 -20.86 -31.23 13.76
CA ASP A 15 -19.42 -30.98 13.86
C ASP A 15 -18.88 -30.35 12.56
N VAL A 16 -19.40 -30.79 11.40
CA VAL A 16 -19.05 -30.23 10.09
C VAL A 16 -19.51 -28.78 10.00
N VAL A 17 -20.77 -28.49 10.37
CA VAL A 17 -21.31 -27.13 10.36
C VAL A 17 -20.52 -26.20 11.29
N VAL A 18 -20.25 -26.63 12.54
CA VAL A 18 -19.44 -25.86 13.49
C VAL A 18 -18.05 -25.60 12.95
N THR A 19 -17.40 -26.60 12.35
CA THR A 19 -16.06 -26.46 11.76
C THR A 19 -16.06 -25.43 10.63
N ILE A 20 -17.06 -25.46 9.73
CA ILE A 20 -17.19 -24.47 8.65
C ILE A 20 -17.39 -23.06 9.21
N LEU A 21 -18.25 -22.90 10.23
CA LEU A 21 -18.49 -21.59 10.86
C LEU A 21 -17.23 -21.04 11.53
N VAL A 22 -16.48 -21.89 12.25
CA VAL A 22 -15.19 -21.49 12.85
C VAL A 22 -14.19 -21.09 11.78
N ALA A 23 -14.06 -21.87 10.70
CA ALA A 23 -13.16 -21.55 9.60
C ALA A 23 -13.51 -20.21 8.93
N LEU A 24 -14.80 -19.96 8.68
CA LEU A 24 -15.28 -18.68 8.15
C LEU A 24 -15.02 -17.52 9.13
N GLY A 25 -15.25 -17.73 10.42
CA GLY A 25 -14.97 -16.74 11.45
C GLY A 25 -13.48 -16.37 11.49
N VAL A 26 -12.59 -17.37 11.47
CA VAL A 26 -11.14 -17.16 11.41
C VAL A 26 -10.75 -16.44 10.12
N ALA A 27 -11.29 -16.84 8.97
CA ALA A 27 -11.00 -16.19 7.69
C ALA A 27 -11.43 -14.71 7.68
N LEU A 28 -12.58 -14.39 8.28
CA LEU A 28 -13.05 -13.00 8.43
C LEU A 28 -12.13 -12.20 9.36
N LEU A 29 -11.70 -12.77 10.49
CA LEU A 29 -10.76 -12.11 11.40
C LEU A 29 -9.42 -11.83 10.73
N LEU A 30 -8.87 -12.83 10.01
CA LEU A 30 -7.62 -12.66 9.26
C LEU A 30 -7.76 -11.56 8.20
N ARG A 31 -8.87 -11.54 7.46
CA ARG A 31 -9.14 -10.51 6.45
C ARG A 31 -9.31 -9.11 7.06
N THR A 32 -9.95 -9.01 8.22
CA THR A 32 -10.17 -7.72 8.87
C THR A 32 -8.87 -7.17 9.46
N PHE A 33 -8.11 -8.01 10.19
CA PHE A 33 -7.02 -7.55 11.04
C PHE A 33 -5.59 -7.83 10.53
N VAL A 34 -5.40 -8.80 9.64
CA VAL A 34 -4.06 -9.28 9.29
C VAL A 34 -3.72 -8.99 7.83
N VAL A 35 -4.61 -9.37 6.91
CA VAL A 35 -4.34 -9.38 5.47
C VAL A 35 -5.43 -8.62 4.69
N GLY A 36 -5.02 -7.75 3.78
CA GLY A 36 -5.87 -7.13 2.78
C GLY A 36 -5.60 -7.69 1.38
N VAL A 37 -6.65 -7.83 0.59
CA VAL A 37 -6.57 -8.15 -0.85
C VAL A 37 -7.15 -6.97 -1.59
N TYR A 38 -6.38 -6.41 -2.51
CA TYR A 38 -6.73 -5.18 -3.25
C TYR A 38 -6.61 -5.41 -4.74
N GLU A 39 -7.62 -5.03 -5.50
CA GLU A 39 -7.55 -4.94 -6.97
C GLU A 39 -7.11 -3.53 -7.36
N VAL A 40 -6.24 -3.41 -8.36
CA VAL A 40 -5.74 -2.12 -8.83
C VAL A 40 -6.52 -1.64 -10.06
N PRO A 41 -7.36 -0.60 -9.92
CA PRO A 41 -8.20 -0.13 -11.03
C PRO A 41 -7.52 0.95 -11.89
N SER A 42 -6.29 1.38 -11.56
CA SER A 42 -5.66 2.53 -12.22
C SER A 42 -4.15 2.35 -12.43
N GLY A 43 -3.65 2.90 -13.52
CA GLY A 43 -2.25 2.82 -13.92
C GLY A 43 -1.29 3.81 -13.25
N SER A 44 -1.63 4.34 -12.07
CA SER A 44 -0.75 5.28 -11.35
C SER A 44 0.53 4.63 -10.80
N MET A 45 0.50 3.31 -10.63
CA MET A 45 1.64 2.50 -10.21
C MET A 45 2.25 1.70 -11.37
N LEU A 46 1.88 2.00 -12.64
CA LEU A 46 2.52 1.38 -13.80
C LEU A 46 4.05 1.52 -13.70
N GLU A 47 4.74 0.57 -14.31
CA GLU A 47 6.14 0.17 -14.09
C GLU A 47 6.35 -0.83 -12.94
N THR A 48 5.59 -0.73 -11.85
CA THR A 48 5.66 -1.71 -10.75
C THR A 48 4.42 -2.59 -10.68
N ILE A 49 3.23 -2.00 -10.78
CA ILE A 49 1.94 -2.67 -10.63
C ILE A 49 1.06 -2.32 -11.85
N GLN A 50 0.50 -3.35 -12.48
CA GLN A 50 -0.37 -3.21 -13.64
C GLN A 50 -1.83 -3.00 -13.24
N GLU A 51 -2.62 -2.46 -14.16
CA GLU A 51 -4.07 -2.42 -14.01
C GLU A 51 -4.64 -3.84 -14.00
N GLY A 52 -5.50 -4.14 -13.03
CA GLY A 52 -6.07 -5.48 -12.81
C GLY A 52 -5.25 -6.39 -11.90
N ASP A 53 -4.06 -5.99 -11.45
CA ASP A 53 -3.28 -6.76 -10.48
C ASP A 53 -4.02 -6.88 -9.14
N LEU A 54 -3.90 -8.05 -8.53
CA LEU A 54 -4.34 -8.29 -7.17
C LEU A 54 -3.14 -8.27 -6.21
N LEU A 55 -3.21 -7.36 -5.25
CA LEU A 55 -2.18 -7.11 -4.27
C LEU A 55 -2.51 -7.78 -2.95
N LEU A 56 -1.47 -8.29 -2.29
CA LEU A 56 -1.53 -8.77 -0.92
C LEU A 56 -0.92 -7.71 0.00
N GLY A 57 -1.74 -7.14 0.88
CA GLY A 57 -1.33 -6.18 1.89
C GLY A 57 -1.32 -6.79 3.29
N GLU A 58 -0.35 -6.40 4.10
CA GLU A 58 -0.32 -6.67 5.54
C GLU A 58 -0.69 -5.42 6.34
N LYS A 59 -1.38 -5.65 7.45
CA LYS A 59 -1.88 -4.61 8.36
C LYS A 59 -1.19 -4.60 9.72
N VAL A 60 -0.42 -5.66 10.00
CA VAL A 60 0.08 -5.96 11.33
C VAL A 60 1.20 -5.00 11.66
N THR A 61 2.21 -4.88 10.79
CA THR A 61 3.41 -4.07 11.03
C THR A 61 3.06 -2.61 11.36
N LEU A 62 1.99 -2.09 10.74
CA LEU A 62 1.53 -0.71 10.93
C LEU A 62 1.12 -0.36 12.38
N ASN A 63 0.86 -1.36 13.23
CA ASN A 63 0.56 -1.11 14.65
C ASN A 63 1.82 -0.87 15.51
N TRP A 64 3.00 -1.21 15.01
CA TRP A 64 4.27 -1.12 15.74
C TRP A 64 5.31 -0.25 15.03
N GLU A 65 5.28 -0.20 13.70
CA GLU A 65 6.22 0.54 12.88
C GLU A 65 5.50 1.43 11.87
N SER A 66 5.98 2.67 11.73
CA SER A 66 5.54 3.57 10.68
C SER A 66 6.08 3.11 9.30
N PRO A 67 5.36 3.42 8.20
CA PRO A 67 5.84 3.17 6.86
C PRO A 67 7.21 3.81 6.61
N LYS A 68 8.07 3.11 5.89
CA LYS A 68 9.44 3.53 5.58
C LYS A 68 9.53 3.97 4.12
N ALA A 69 10.53 4.80 3.80
CA ALA A 69 10.83 5.13 2.41
C ALA A 69 11.05 3.85 1.59
N GLY A 70 10.44 3.81 0.40
CA GLY A 70 10.42 2.65 -0.49
C GLY A 70 9.18 1.77 -0.34
N ASP A 71 8.49 1.77 0.80
CA ASP A 71 7.31 0.93 1.01
C ASP A 71 6.18 1.28 0.05
N VAL A 72 5.48 0.28 -0.47
CA VAL A 72 4.22 0.48 -1.20
C VAL A 72 3.07 0.34 -0.21
N VAL A 73 2.22 1.35 -0.12
CA VAL A 73 1.16 1.42 0.90
C VAL A 73 -0.19 1.73 0.29
N THR A 74 -1.25 1.22 0.92
CA THR A 74 -2.62 1.62 0.66
C THR A 74 -3.10 2.60 1.71
N PHE A 75 -3.90 3.59 1.32
CA PHE A 75 -4.48 4.59 2.22
C PHE A 75 -5.76 5.16 1.62
N GLU A 76 -6.59 5.78 2.47
CA GLU A 76 -7.78 6.48 1.99
C GLU A 76 -7.41 7.81 1.31
N SER A 77 -8.01 8.09 0.15
CA SER A 77 -7.77 9.31 -0.61
C SER A 77 -8.15 10.56 0.20
N PRO A 78 -7.23 11.53 0.37
CA PRO A 78 -7.56 12.80 1.02
C PRO A 78 -8.56 13.66 0.23
N ARG A 79 -8.77 13.36 -1.06
CA ARG A 79 -9.64 14.11 -1.96
C ARG A 79 -11.00 13.46 -2.18
N GLU A 80 -11.06 12.13 -2.08
CA GLU A 80 -12.23 11.33 -2.45
C GLU A 80 -12.50 10.27 -1.36
N PRO A 81 -13.28 10.61 -0.33
CA PRO A 81 -13.60 9.69 0.76
C PRO A 81 -14.17 8.36 0.25
N GLY A 82 -13.78 7.26 0.89
CA GLY A 82 -14.14 5.91 0.46
C GLY A 82 -13.31 5.34 -0.70
N THR A 83 -12.42 6.13 -1.31
CA THR A 83 -11.50 5.63 -2.34
C THR A 83 -10.17 5.24 -1.72
N THR A 84 -9.75 3.98 -1.91
CA THR A 84 -8.42 3.53 -1.50
C THR A 84 -7.42 3.75 -2.64
N LEU A 85 -6.29 4.37 -2.32
CA LEU A 85 -5.17 4.58 -3.25
C LEU A 85 -4.01 3.69 -2.85
N VAL A 86 -3.22 3.27 -3.83
CA VAL A 86 -1.91 2.63 -3.65
C VAL A 86 -0.82 3.55 -4.20
N LYS A 87 0.22 3.81 -3.40
CA LYS A 87 1.38 4.63 -3.77
C LYS A 87 2.64 4.15 -3.06
N ARG A 88 3.81 4.56 -3.54
CA ARG A 88 5.10 4.35 -2.88
C ARG A 88 5.43 5.49 -1.94
N VAL A 89 5.92 5.18 -0.74
CA VAL A 89 6.46 6.15 0.22
C VAL A 89 7.82 6.63 -0.29
N ILE A 90 7.95 7.94 -0.47
CA ILE A 90 9.18 8.58 -0.96
C ILE A 90 9.96 9.21 0.19
N ALA A 91 9.25 9.82 1.14
CA ALA A 91 9.86 10.45 2.30
C ALA A 91 8.93 10.35 3.53
N VAL A 92 9.52 10.37 4.72
CA VAL A 92 8.81 10.34 5.99
C VAL A 92 8.94 11.67 6.73
N ALA A 93 8.33 11.78 7.93
CA ALA A 93 8.41 12.98 8.78
C ALA A 93 9.84 13.54 8.92
N ASP A 94 9.93 14.86 9.02
CA ASP A 94 11.14 15.69 9.09
C ASP A 94 12.02 15.72 7.84
N GLN A 95 11.83 14.79 6.91
CA GLN A 95 12.53 14.83 5.63
C GLN A 95 11.98 15.94 4.74
N THR A 96 12.79 16.37 3.78
CA THR A 96 12.43 17.40 2.81
C THR A 96 12.48 16.86 1.39
N VAL A 97 11.34 16.92 0.70
CA VAL A 97 11.23 16.55 -0.72
C VAL A 97 11.39 17.78 -1.59
N ASP A 98 12.18 17.65 -2.65
CA ASP A 98 12.38 18.67 -3.66
C ASP A 98 12.33 18.06 -5.07
N LEU A 99 11.93 18.86 -6.06
CA LEU A 99 11.82 18.44 -7.46
C LEU A 99 12.69 19.37 -8.31
N ARG A 100 13.76 18.82 -8.91
CA ARG A 100 14.72 19.60 -9.71
C ARG A 100 14.98 18.91 -11.04
N ASP A 101 14.75 19.62 -12.14
CA ASP A 101 15.01 19.16 -13.51
C ASP A 101 14.42 17.77 -13.81
N GLY A 102 13.22 17.49 -13.28
CA GLY A 102 12.53 16.20 -13.45
C GLY A 102 13.00 15.08 -12.51
N ASN A 103 13.85 15.36 -11.54
CA ASN A 103 14.34 14.39 -10.56
C ASN A 103 13.80 14.69 -9.15
N VAL A 104 13.60 13.65 -8.36
CA VAL A 104 13.21 13.76 -6.95
C VAL A 104 14.46 13.80 -6.07
N TYR A 105 14.46 14.72 -5.11
CA TYR A 105 15.48 14.82 -4.08
C TYR A 105 14.82 14.67 -2.71
N VAL A 106 15.46 13.91 -1.82
CA VAL A 106 15.08 13.79 -0.41
C VAL A 106 16.28 14.23 0.43
N ASP A 107 16.07 15.21 1.30
CA ASP A 107 17.12 15.83 2.13
C ASP A 107 18.33 16.32 1.31
N GLY A 108 18.04 16.82 0.10
CA GLY A 108 19.05 17.34 -0.83
C GLY A 108 19.81 16.27 -1.62
N VAL A 109 19.55 14.98 -1.38
CA VAL A 109 20.15 13.86 -2.12
C VAL A 109 19.18 13.41 -3.22
N GLN A 110 19.68 13.28 -4.45
CA GLN A 110 18.88 12.74 -5.56
C GLN A 110 18.51 11.29 -5.26
N LEU A 111 17.22 10.97 -5.34
CA LEU A 111 16.73 9.61 -5.18
C LEU A 111 17.03 8.82 -6.46
N ASP A 112 17.56 7.60 -6.32
CA ASP A 112 17.70 6.67 -7.46
C ASP A 112 16.40 5.89 -7.64
N GLU A 113 15.69 6.22 -8.71
CA GLU A 113 14.35 5.72 -9.01
C GLU A 113 14.32 4.94 -10.32
N SER A 114 15.50 4.66 -10.87
CA SER A 114 15.68 3.99 -12.16
C SER A 114 15.02 2.60 -12.19
N SER A 115 14.92 1.95 -11.03
CA SER A 115 14.34 0.62 -10.87
C SER A 115 12.81 0.54 -10.99
N TYR A 116 12.08 1.64 -10.77
CA TYR A 116 10.61 1.63 -10.74
C TYR A 116 9.94 2.79 -11.48
N THR A 117 10.69 3.74 -12.05
CA THR A 117 10.11 4.84 -12.85
C THR A 117 10.48 4.77 -14.33
N LEU A 118 11.39 3.86 -14.71
CA LEU A 118 12.01 3.81 -16.04
C LEU A 118 12.60 5.15 -16.50
N GLY A 119 13.05 6.00 -15.56
CA GLY A 119 13.60 7.32 -15.86
C GLY A 119 12.57 8.37 -16.27
N LYS A 120 11.28 8.12 -16.06
CA LYS A 120 10.23 9.12 -16.31
C LYS A 120 10.40 10.32 -15.35
N PRO A 121 10.28 11.55 -15.86
CA PRO A 121 10.52 12.73 -15.04
C PRO A 121 9.41 12.97 -14.02
N SER A 122 9.79 13.58 -12.90
CA SER A 122 8.90 13.98 -11.81
C SER A 122 8.84 15.50 -11.74
N TYR A 123 7.71 16.06 -12.16
CA TYR A 123 7.45 17.51 -12.09
C TYR A 123 6.42 17.85 -11.02
N SER A 124 6.43 19.11 -10.59
CA SER A 124 5.40 19.67 -9.72
C SER A 124 4.03 19.56 -10.39
N LEU A 125 3.00 19.32 -9.58
CA LEU A 125 1.60 19.39 -10.00
C LEU A 125 0.91 20.62 -9.39
N SER A 126 1.66 21.61 -8.89
CA SER A 126 1.14 22.85 -8.27
C SER A 126 0.16 23.60 -9.18
N ASP A 127 0.42 23.59 -10.49
CA ASP A 127 -0.33 24.37 -11.46
C ASP A 127 -1.55 23.61 -12.02
N GLN A 128 -1.72 22.34 -11.65
CA GLN A 128 -2.89 21.57 -12.05
C GLN A 128 -4.13 22.03 -11.29
N ALA A 129 -5.26 22.09 -12.01
CA ALA A 129 -6.54 22.46 -11.40
C ALA A 129 -6.89 21.52 -10.23
N GLY A 130 -7.23 22.14 -9.09
CA GLY A 130 -7.55 21.42 -7.85
C GLY A 130 -6.33 20.97 -7.04
N SER A 131 -5.10 21.22 -7.49
CA SER A 131 -3.89 20.95 -6.70
C SER A 131 -3.89 21.70 -5.37
N ALA A 132 -3.21 21.13 -4.38
CA ALA A 132 -3.06 21.73 -3.05
C ALA A 132 -2.10 22.94 -3.04
N GLY A 133 -1.54 23.32 -4.20
CA GLY A 133 -0.63 24.46 -4.32
C GLY A 133 0.69 24.21 -3.58
N ILE A 134 1.24 22.99 -3.72
CA ILE A 134 2.48 22.60 -3.04
C ILE A 134 3.65 23.40 -3.60
N SER A 135 4.42 24.03 -2.70
CA SER A 135 5.70 24.64 -3.01
C SER A 135 6.84 23.70 -2.62
N TYR A 136 7.88 23.64 -3.46
CA TYR A 136 9.10 22.88 -3.19
C TYR A 136 10.26 23.84 -2.88
N PRO A 137 11.21 23.44 -2.02
CA PRO A 137 11.24 22.21 -1.24
C PRO A 137 10.13 22.14 -0.18
N TYR A 138 9.65 20.93 0.11
CA TYR A 138 8.56 20.67 1.06
C TYR A 138 9.03 19.75 2.18
N THR A 139 8.99 20.22 3.42
CA THR A 139 9.31 19.42 4.62
C THR A 139 8.08 18.68 5.12
N ILE A 140 8.17 17.37 5.32
CA ILE A 140 7.06 16.53 5.73
C ILE A 140 6.80 16.72 7.23
N PRO A 141 5.57 17.08 7.64
CA PRO A 141 5.24 17.24 9.06
C PRO A 141 5.25 15.92 9.84
N ASP A 142 5.40 16.03 11.16
CA ASP A 142 5.25 14.90 12.10
C ASP A 142 3.93 14.13 11.88
N GLY A 143 4.04 12.80 11.84
CA GLY A 143 2.88 11.91 11.65
C GLY A 143 2.38 11.83 10.20
N TYR A 144 3.14 12.37 9.25
CA TYR A 144 2.83 12.31 7.82
C TYR A 144 3.95 11.63 7.02
N ILE A 145 3.60 11.24 5.79
CA ILE A 145 4.49 10.67 4.77
C ILE A 145 4.23 11.36 3.43
N TRP A 146 5.25 11.41 2.58
CA TRP A 146 5.14 11.84 1.19
C TRP A 146 5.06 10.61 0.30
N VAL A 147 4.01 10.49 -0.52
CA VAL A 147 3.79 9.33 -1.38
C VAL A 147 3.69 9.72 -2.84
N MET A 148 4.25 8.90 -3.73
CA MET A 148 4.20 9.10 -5.18
C MET A 148 3.86 7.81 -5.90
N GLY A 149 3.20 7.94 -7.05
CA GLY A 149 3.00 6.82 -7.95
C GLY A 149 4.26 6.53 -8.75
N ASP A 150 4.51 5.27 -9.06
CA ASP A 150 5.65 4.85 -9.86
C ASP A 150 5.53 5.34 -11.32
N ASN A 151 4.29 5.49 -11.82
CA ASN A 151 4.01 6.15 -13.09
C ASN A 151 4.02 7.68 -12.91
N ARG A 152 5.22 8.26 -12.82
CA ARG A 152 5.42 9.67 -12.40
C ARG A 152 4.69 10.71 -13.21
N THR A 153 4.54 10.48 -14.50
CA THR A 153 3.87 11.39 -15.42
C THR A 153 2.34 11.23 -15.42
N ASN A 154 1.82 10.19 -14.76
CA ASN A 154 0.40 9.87 -14.74
C ASN A 154 -0.07 9.38 -13.36
N SER A 155 0.25 10.15 -12.32
CA SER A 155 -0.14 9.84 -10.95
C SER A 155 -0.54 11.12 -10.22
N LEU A 156 -1.80 11.18 -9.76
CA LEU A 156 -2.25 12.14 -8.77
C LEU A 156 -1.87 11.60 -7.38
N ASP A 157 -0.83 12.19 -6.81
CA ASP A 157 -0.21 11.75 -5.56
C ASP A 157 0.11 12.94 -4.63
N SER A 158 1.08 12.83 -3.71
CA SER A 158 1.37 13.91 -2.78
C SER A 158 1.75 15.22 -3.47
N ARG A 159 2.24 15.17 -4.72
CA ARG A 159 2.47 16.38 -5.53
C ARG A 159 1.20 17.18 -5.82
N TYR A 160 0.04 16.51 -5.78
CA TYR A 160 -1.29 17.08 -6.04
C TYR A 160 -2.10 17.32 -4.76
N PHE A 161 -2.12 16.37 -3.81
CA PHE A 161 -2.95 16.47 -2.60
C PHE A 161 -2.17 16.75 -1.31
N GLY A 162 -0.85 16.82 -1.35
CA GLY A 162 0.00 17.03 -0.18
C GLY A 162 0.35 15.73 0.57
N PRO A 163 0.92 15.84 1.77
CA PRO A 163 1.36 14.67 2.52
C PRO A 163 0.17 13.86 3.07
N VAL A 164 0.38 12.56 3.30
CA VAL A 164 -0.64 11.62 3.80
C VAL A 164 -0.38 11.34 5.28
N ARG A 165 -1.43 11.28 6.10
CA ARG A 165 -1.29 10.89 7.51
C ARG A 165 -0.89 9.43 7.61
N VAL A 166 0.08 9.12 8.46
CA VAL A 166 0.45 7.73 8.75
C VAL A 166 -0.76 6.95 9.25
N SER A 167 -1.63 7.59 10.05
CA SER A 167 -2.85 6.97 10.58
C SER A 167 -3.92 6.63 9.54
N SER A 168 -3.85 7.16 8.32
CA SER A 168 -4.77 6.79 7.23
C SER A 168 -4.25 5.65 6.36
N VAL A 169 -3.03 5.17 6.63
CA VAL A 169 -2.45 4.01 5.94
C VAL A 169 -3.17 2.75 6.41
N THR A 170 -3.71 1.99 5.46
CA THR A 170 -4.53 0.81 5.71
C THR A 170 -3.76 -0.48 5.58
N SER A 171 -2.73 -0.56 4.72
CA SER A 171 -1.87 -1.73 4.57
C SER A 171 -0.54 -1.36 3.93
N LYS A 172 0.49 -2.15 4.23
CA LYS A 172 1.74 -2.24 3.46
C LYS A 172 1.60 -3.38 2.46
N ILE A 173 1.87 -3.13 1.19
CA ILE A 173 1.79 -4.14 0.15
C ILE A 173 3.07 -4.98 0.14
N LEU A 174 2.89 -6.29 0.22
CA LEU A 174 3.98 -7.27 0.25
C LEU A 174 4.29 -7.84 -1.15
N CYS A 175 3.25 -8.11 -1.93
CA CYS A 175 3.41 -8.70 -3.25
C CYS A 175 2.20 -8.47 -4.15
N ILE A 176 2.46 -8.62 -5.44
CA ILE A 176 1.44 -8.97 -6.43
C ILE A 176 1.29 -10.49 -6.35
N TYR A 177 0.09 -11.00 -6.13
CA TYR A 177 -0.15 -12.45 -6.03
C TYR A 177 -0.96 -13.01 -7.20
N TRP A 178 -1.60 -12.15 -8.00
CA TRP A 178 -2.33 -12.52 -9.20
C TRP A 178 -2.37 -11.35 -10.20
N PRO A 179 -2.28 -11.60 -11.52
CA PRO A 179 -2.16 -12.91 -12.18
C PRO A 179 -0.79 -13.57 -11.97
N ILE A 180 -0.71 -14.88 -12.16
CA ILE A 180 0.52 -15.68 -11.89
C ILE A 180 1.74 -15.14 -12.67
N SER A 181 1.52 -14.57 -13.86
CA SER A 181 2.54 -13.93 -14.69
C SER A 181 3.26 -12.77 -14.00
N ASP A 182 2.57 -12.08 -13.10
CA ASP A 182 3.03 -10.83 -12.50
C ASP A 182 3.41 -11.00 -11.02
N VAL A 183 3.42 -12.24 -10.51
CA VAL A 183 3.73 -12.54 -9.11
C VAL A 183 5.15 -12.08 -8.77
N LYS A 184 5.26 -11.12 -7.86
CA LYS A 184 6.53 -10.63 -7.33
C LYS A 184 6.34 -9.96 -5.97
N ALA A 185 7.39 -10.00 -5.15
CA ALA A 185 7.47 -9.23 -3.92
C ALA A 185 7.74 -7.74 -4.23
N LEU A 186 7.24 -6.85 -3.37
CA LEU A 186 7.38 -5.39 -3.48
C LEU A 186 8.13 -4.80 -2.29
#